data_AF-Q4LBK8-F1
#
_entry.id   AF-Q4LBK8-F1
#
_cell.length_a   1.000
_cell.length_b   1.000
_cell.length_c   1.000
_cell.angle_alpha   90.00
_cell.angle_beta   90.00
_cell.angle_gamma   90.00
#
_symmetry.space_group_name_H-M   'P 1'
#
loop_
_entity.id
_entity.type
_entity.pdbx_description
1 polymer ?
#
loop_
_entity_poly.entity_id
_entity_poly.type
_entity_poly.pdbx_seq_one_letter_code
_entity_poly.pdbx_strand_id
1 'polypeptide(L)' 'MKERNLSALFFEHTLKDARIVIDRISESSNEQVLETQAAYAAGYLRCAQDQMLITVDQWMMLADEIETKKYSWKRRQAD' A
#
# COMPACT_ATOMS: atom_id res chain seq x y z
N MET A 1 -29.19 7.80 16.08
CA MET A 1 -28.59 7.43 14.77
C MET A 1 -27.38 8.32 14.51
N LYS A 2 -26.16 7.91 14.87
CA LYS A 2 -24.93 8.65 14.55
C LYS A 2 -23.69 7.75 14.33
N GLU A 3 -23.91 6.46 14.07
CA GLU A 3 -22.82 5.47 13.93
C GLU A 3 -22.53 5.10 12.46
N ARG A 4 -23.33 5.56 11.50
CA ARG A 4 -23.18 5.20 10.08
C ARG A 4 -22.02 5.88 9.33
N ASN A 5 -21.21 6.72 9.97
CA ASN A 5 -20.22 7.53 9.25
C ASN A 5 -18.76 7.35 9.67
N LEU A 6 -18.46 6.72 10.81
CA LEU A 6 -17.05 6.55 11.22
C LEU A 6 -16.35 5.42 10.47
N SER A 7 -17.07 4.33 10.20
CA SER A 7 -16.52 3.18 9.48
C SER A 7 -16.20 3.54 8.02
N ALA A 8 -17.15 4.14 7.28
CA ALA A 8 -16.93 4.61 5.91
C ALA A 8 -15.76 5.59 5.75
N LEU A 9 -15.60 6.55 6.69
CA LEU A 9 -14.48 7.49 6.70
C LEU A 9 -13.13 6.80 7.00
N PHE A 10 -13.11 5.79 7.88
CA PHE A 10 -11.92 4.98 8.16
C PHE A 10 -11.56 4.08 6.95
N PHE A 11 -12.57 3.63 6.20
CA PHE A 11 -12.44 2.77 5.03
C PHE A 11 -11.82 3.47 3.82
N GLU A 12 -12.32 4.66 3.44
CA GLU A 12 -11.69 5.45 2.37
C GLU A 12 -10.25 5.84 2.70
N HIS A 13 -9.94 6.03 3.99
CA HIS A 13 -8.59 6.28 4.46
C HIS A 13 -7.64 5.10 4.20
N THR A 14 -8.08 3.86 4.40
CA THR A 14 -7.20 2.68 4.33
C THR A 14 -6.62 2.46 2.93
N LEU A 15 -7.43 2.56 1.87
CA LEU A 15 -6.95 2.41 0.49
C LEU A 15 -6.10 3.61 0.05
N LYS A 16 -6.48 4.82 0.48
CA LYS A 16 -5.71 6.04 0.23
C LYS A 16 -4.33 5.99 0.90
N ASP A 17 -4.28 5.51 2.15
CA ASP A 17 -3.05 5.34 2.91
C ASP A 17 -2.17 4.28 2.25
N ALA A 18 -2.73 3.16 1.78
CA ALA A 18 -2.01 2.16 0.98
C ALA A 18 -1.34 2.82 -0.24
N ARG A 19 -2.10 3.59 -1.03
CA ARG A 19 -1.57 4.25 -2.23
C ARG A 19 -0.45 5.24 -1.92
N ILE A 20 -0.62 6.06 -0.88
CA ILE A 20 0.41 7.00 -0.42
C ILE A 20 1.70 6.27 -0.06
N VAL A 21 1.60 5.14 0.66
CA VAL A 21 2.79 4.35 1.03
C VAL A 21 3.42 3.70 -0.20
N ILE A 22 2.63 3.17 -1.14
CA ILE A 22 3.12 2.61 -2.41
C ILE A 22 3.92 3.65 -3.20
N ASP A 23 3.44 4.89 -3.29
CA ASP A 23 4.15 5.97 -3.98
C ASP A 23 5.50 6.30 -3.33
N ARG A 24 5.59 6.21 -2.00
CA ARG A 24 6.82 6.47 -1.25
C ARG A 24 7.89 5.38 -1.37
N ILE A 25 7.56 4.16 -1.80
CA ILE A 25 8.54 3.07 -2.00
C ILE A 25 9.65 3.49 -2.97
N SER A 26 9.32 4.28 -3.99
CA SER A 26 10.32 4.75 -4.95
C SER A 26 11.23 5.86 -4.39
N GLU A 27 10.87 6.43 -3.25
CA GLU A 27 11.58 7.53 -2.61
C GLU A 27 12.26 7.10 -1.30
N SER A 28 12.30 5.80 -1.00
CA SER A 28 12.93 5.28 0.22
C SER A 28 14.39 5.71 0.33
N SER A 29 14.80 6.15 1.51
CA SER A 29 16.16 6.66 1.75
C SER A 29 17.21 5.57 1.91
N ASN A 30 16.79 4.35 2.25
CA ASN A 30 17.63 3.16 2.38
C ASN A 30 16.77 1.89 2.29
N GLU A 31 17.42 0.72 2.27
CA GLU A 31 16.74 -0.57 2.13
C GLU A 31 15.83 -0.90 3.32
N GLN A 32 16.19 -0.51 4.55
CA GLN A 32 15.34 -0.73 5.71
C GLN A 32 14.02 0.06 5.60
N VAL A 33 14.09 1.31 5.14
CA VAL A 33 12.91 2.16 4.90
C VAL A 33 12.06 1.59 3.76
N LEU A 34 12.70 1.10 2.70
CA LEU A 34 12.03 0.44 1.57
C LEU A 34 11.19 -0.75 2.03
N GLU A 35 11.82 -1.71 2.73
CA GLU A 35 11.14 -2.93 3.18
C GLU A 35 10.02 -2.60 4.19
N THR A 36 10.25 -1.59 5.05
CA THR A 36 9.22 -1.11 5.99
C THR A 36 8.01 -0.52 5.25
N GLN A 37 8.23 0.33 4.23
CA GLN A 37 7.16 0.91 3.43
C GLN A 37 6.40 -0.16 2.63
N ALA A 38 7.12 -1.12 2.01
CA ALA A 38 6.51 -2.23 1.30
C ALA A 38 5.62 -3.07 2.24
N ALA A 39 6.11 -3.38 3.45
CA ALA A 39 5.33 -4.12 4.45
C ALA A 39 4.08 -3.36 4.91
N TYR A 40 4.18 -2.05 5.16
CA TYR A 40 3.02 -1.23 5.51
C TYR A 40 1.99 -1.18 4.38
N ALA A 41 2.42 -0.96 3.13
CA ALA A 41 1.53 -0.97 1.98
C ALA A 41 0.79 -2.31 1.85
N ALA A 42 1.51 -3.43 1.93
CA ALA A 42 0.91 -4.76 1.89
C ALA A 42 -0.10 -5.00 3.03
N GLY A 43 0.20 -4.50 4.24
CA GLY A 43 -0.72 -4.55 5.37
C GLY A 43 -2.02 -3.78 5.11
N TYR A 44 -1.93 -2.55 4.59
CA TYR A 44 -3.12 -1.77 4.23
C TYR A 44 -3.94 -2.42 3.11
N LEU A 45 -3.28 -3.01 2.10
CA LEU A 45 -3.96 -3.73 1.02
C LEU A 45 -4.72 -4.94 1.55
N ARG A 46 -4.12 -5.70 2.47
CA ARG A 46 -4.80 -6.83 3.12
C ARG A 46 -6.02 -6.37 3.91
N CYS A 47 -5.89 -5.31 4.70
CA CYS A 47 -7.02 -4.72 5.42
C CYS A 47 -8.14 -4.27 4.46
N ALA A 48 -7.78 -3.62 3.35
CA ALA A 48 -8.75 -3.18 2.34
C ALA A 48 -9.47 -4.37 1.68
N GLN A 49 -8.76 -5.46 1.42
CA GLN A 49 -9.33 -6.69 0.88
C GLN A 49 -10.26 -7.37 1.90
N ASP A 50 -9.83 -7.52 3.16
CA ASP A 50 -10.62 -8.16 4.23
C ASP A 50 -11.94 -7.40 4.50
N GLN A 51 -11.94 -6.09 4.25
CA GLN A 51 -13.11 -5.22 4.35
C GLN A 51 -13.92 -5.11 3.06
N MET A 52 -13.57 -5.88 2.02
CA MET A 52 -14.20 -5.89 0.69
C MET A 52 -14.21 -4.52 0.00
N LEU A 53 -13.23 -3.66 0.29
CA LEU A 53 -13.07 -2.34 -0.35
C LEU A 53 -12.42 -2.42 -1.73
N ILE A 54 -11.67 -3.48 -1.97
CA ILE A 54 -11.04 -3.81 -3.25
C ILE A 54 -11.30 -5.27 -3.60
N THR A 55 -11.35 -5.56 -4.90
CA THR A 55 -11.45 -6.95 -5.39
C THR A 55 -10.12 -7.67 -5.24
N VAL A 56 -10.13 -9.00 -5.38
CA VAL A 56 -8.92 -9.82 -5.45
C VAL A 56 -8.02 -9.35 -6.60
N ASP A 57 -8.58 -9.04 -7.77
CA ASP A 57 -7.81 -8.57 -8.93
C ASP A 57 -7.14 -7.21 -8.65
N GLN A 58 -7.86 -6.28 -8.01
CA GLN A 58 -7.30 -4.99 -7.59
C GLN A 58 -6.19 -5.17 -6.56
N TRP A 59 -6.37 -6.07 -5.59
CA TRP A 59 -5.34 -6.42 -4.62
C TRP A 59 -4.09 -6.99 -5.30
N MET A 60 -4.25 -7.93 -6.25
CA MET A 60 -3.13 -8.50 -7.01
C MET A 60 -2.37 -7.43 -7.81
N MET A 61 -3.10 -6.54 -8.49
CA MET A 61 -2.50 -5.43 -9.25
C MET A 61 -1.68 -4.49 -8.35
N LEU A 62 -2.20 -4.16 -7.16
CA LEU A 62 -1.52 -3.29 -6.21
C LEU A 62 -0.32 -3.97 -5.54
N ALA A 63 -0.40 -5.28 -5.30
CA ALA A 63 0.73 -6.06 -4.80
C ALA A 63 1.87 -6.13 -5.84
N ASP A 64 1.53 -6.30 -7.12
CA ASP A 64 2.52 -6.26 -8.22
C ASP A 64 3.18 -4.89 -8.36
N GLU A 65 2.43 -3.80 -8.14
CA GLU A 65 2.96 -2.44 -8.13
C GLU A 65 4.00 -2.24 -7.02
N ILE A 66 3.75 -2.77 -5.81
CA ILE A 66 4.72 -2.75 -4.70
C ILE A 66 6.03 -3.41 -5.12
N GLU A 67 5.96 -4.62 -5.67
CA GLU A 67 7.15 -5.37 -6.08
C GLU A 67 7.90 -4.69 -7.23
N THR A 68 7.17 -4.13 -8.20
CA THR A 68 7.76 -3.36 -9.32
C THR A 68 8.50 -2.12 -8.82
N LYS A 69 7.92 -1.38 -7.87
CA LYS A 69 8.57 -0.20 -7.27
C LYS A 69 9.79 -0.60 -6.44
N LYS A 70 9.69 -1.68 -5.67
CA LYS A 70 10.80 -2.24 -4.89
C LYS A 70 11.97 -2.63 -5.80
N TYR A 71 11.69 -3.37 -6.86
CA TYR A 71 12.68 -3.76 -7.87
C TYR A 71 13.35 -2.53 -8.53
N SER A 72 12.54 -1.56 -8.94
CA SER A 72 13.02 -0.32 -9.58
C SER A 72 13.89 0.52 -8.64
N TRP A 73 13.58 0.57 -7.35
CA TRP A 73 14.43 1.21 -6.35
C TRP A 73 15.76 0.46 -6.19
N LYS A 74 15.73 -0.87 -6.01
CA LYS A 74 16.95 -1.67 -5.82
C LYS A 74 17.89 -1.57 -7.01
N ARG A 75 17.33 -1.53 -8.23
CA ARG A 75 18.11 -1.33 -9.46
C ARG A 75 18.86 0.01 -9.46
N ARG A 76 18.19 1.11 -9.09
CA ARG A 76 18.81 2.44 -9.00
C ARG A 76 19.91 2.56 -7.94
N GLN A 77 19.92 1.70 -6.92
CA GLN A 77 20.99 1.68 -5.92
C GLN A 77 22.22 0.87 -6.36
N ALA A 78 22.08 0.04 -7.40
CA ALA A 78 23.15 -0.77 -7.94
C ALA A 78 23.91 -0.08 -9.10
N ASP A 79 23.33 1.00 -9.64
CA ASP A 79 23.90 1.87 -10.69
C ASP A 79 24.72 3.01 -10.04
#